data_AF-A0A9D2ETR5-F1
#
_entry.id   AF-A0A9D2ETR5-F1
#
_cell.length_a   1.000
_cell.length_b   1.000
_cell.length_c   1.000
_cell.angle_alpha   90.00
_cell.angle_beta   90.00
_cell.angle_gamma   90.00
#
_symmetry.space_group_name_H-M   'P 1'
#
loop_
_entity.id
_entity.type
_entity.pdbx_description
1 polymer ?
#
loop_
_entity_poly.entity_id
_entity_poly.type
_entity_poly.pdbx_seq_one_letter_code
_entity_poly.pdbx_strand_id
1 'polypeptide(L)'
;MSLSEIFLDALSNTLLGMGTVFVVLIIIILCIMLMSKCVRSFEEKSKKDEPAPEAPETAAPPVVPEAEAPADDLELVAVITAAVAAAMGTTSTDGFVVRSIKRAKNRKW
;
A
#
# COMPACT_ATOMS: atom_id res chain seq x y z
N MET A 1 -1.15 -43.36 22.30
CA MET A 1 -0.37 -42.68 21.25
C MET A 1 1.04 -42.52 21.78
N SER A 2 1.99 -43.18 21.13
CA SER A 2 3.40 -43.09 21.47
C SER A 2 3.95 -41.71 21.07
N LEU A 3 4.94 -41.22 21.80
CA LEU A 3 5.56 -39.90 21.56
C LEU A 3 6.06 -39.73 20.12
N SER A 4 6.54 -40.82 19.51
CA SER A 4 6.96 -40.87 18.11
C SER A 4 5.84 -40.63 17.11
N GLU A 5 4.64 -41.15 17.38
CA GLU A 5 3.47 -40.96 16.50
C GLU A 5 3.01 -39.50 16.55
N ILE A 6 2.98 -38.89 17.74
CA ILE A 6 2.60 -37.48 17.93
C ILE A 6 3.62 -36.55 17.24
N PHE A 7 4.91 -36.88 17.31
CA PHE A 7 5.96 -36.12 16.62
C PHE A 7 5.81 -36.19 15.09
N LEU A 8 5.48 -37.36 14.53
CA LEU A 8 5.26 -37.54 13.10
C LEU A 8 3.98 -36.83 12.61
N ASP A 9 2.92 -36.83 13.42
CA ASP A 9 1.69 -36.08 13.13
C ASP A 9 1.94 -34.56 13.16
N ALA A 10 2.68 -34.06 14.16
CA ALA A 10 3.04 -32.65 14.25
C ALA A 10 3.97 -32.20 13.10
N LEU A 11 4.90 -33.07 12.70
CA LEU A 11 5.77 -32.84 11.55
C LEU A 11 4.97 -32.81 10.25
N SER A 12 4.03 -33.74 10.08
CA SER A 12 3.15 -33.78 8.90
C SER A 12 2.30 -32.52 8.78
N ASN A 13 1.76 -32.01 9.89
CA ASN A 13 1.02 -30.75 9.90
C ASN A 13 1.91 -29.53 9.62
N THR A 14 3.14 -29.51 10.14
CA THR A 14 4.12 -28.45 9.83
C THR A 14 4.51 -28.46 8.37
N LEU A 15 4.75 -29.65 7.80
CA LEU A 15 5.09 -29.80 6.39
C LEU A 15 3.92 -29.41 5.48
N LEU A 16 2.69 -29.76 5.87
CA LEU A 16 1.47 -29.34 5.18
C LEU A 16 1.30 -27.82 5.23
N GLY A 17 1.47 -27.20 6.41
CA GLY A 17 1.36 -25.75 6.58
C GLY A 17 2.48 -24.96 5.89
N MET A 18 3.74 -25.37 6.06
CA MET A 18 4.90 -24.74 5.42
C MET A 18 4.87 -24.94 3.90
N GLY A 19 4.46 -26.12 3.44
CA GLY A 19 4.31 -26.44 2.02
C GLY A 19 3.18 -25.65 1.35
N THR A 20 2.00 -25.57 1.98
CA THR A 20 0.87 -24.81 1.42
C THR A 20 1.18 -23.32 1.30
N VAL A 21 1.82 -22.71 2.31
CA VAL A 21 2.27 -21.32 2.23
C VAL A 21 3.27 -21.13 1.07
N PHE A 22 4.24 -22.03 0.92
CA PHE A 22 5.21 -21.98 -0.17
C PHE A 22 4.55 -22.05 -1.56
N VAL A 23 3.58 -22.95 -1.74
CA VAL A 23 2.81 -23.08 -2.98
C VAL A 23 1.98 -21.83 -3.27
N VAL A 24 1.29 -21.27 -2.27
CA VAL A 24 0.51 -20.04 -2.42
C VAL A 24 1.39 -18.86 -2.84
N LEU A 25 2.57 -18.71 -2.22
CA LEU A 25 3.53 -17.68 -2.61
C LEU A 25 3.98 -17.83 -4.07
N ILE A 26 4.30 -19.06 -4.51
CA ILE A 26 4.66 -19.34 -5.91
C ILE A 26 3.52 -18.95 -6.86
N ILE A 27 2.27 -19.29 -6.53
CA ILE A 27 1.10 -18.95 -7.33
C ILE A 27 0.92 -17.43 -7.42
N ILE A 28 1.08 -16.70 -6.31
CA ILE A 28 0.99 -15.22 -6.30
C ILE A 28 2.08 -14.62 -7.20
N ILE A 29 3.32 -15.10 -7.09
CA ILE A 29 4.43 -14.64 -7.93
C ILE A 29 4.14 -14.92 -9.41
N LEU A 30 3.63 -16.11 -9.75
CA LEU A 30 3.21 -16.44 -11.11
C LEU A 30 2.06 -15.56 -11.61
N CYS A 31 1.05 -15.27 -10.79
CA CYS A 31 -0.05 -14.37 -11.14
C CYS A 31 0.45 -12.96 -11.46
N ILE A 32 1.37 -12.42 -10.64
CA ILE A 32 1.97 -11.09 -10.89
C ILE A 32 2.83 -11.11 -12.16
N MET A 33 3.61 -12.18 -12.39
CA MET A 33 4.39 -12.34 -13.62
C MET A 33 3.52 -12.45 -14.87
N LEU A 34 2.42 -13.20 -14.82
CA LEU A 34 1.47 -13.33 -15.93
C LEU A 34 0.75 -12.01 -16.20
N MET A 35 0.26 -11.31 -15.17
CA MET A 35 -0.36 -10.00 -15.36
C MET A 35 0.63 -8.97 -15.89
N SER A 36 1.87 -8.90 -15.35
CA SER A 36 2.90 -8.00 -15.86
C SER A 36 3.32 -8.33 -17.29
N LYS A 37 3.43 -9.62 -17.64
CA LYS A 37 3.70 -10.08 -19.00
C LYS A 37 2.53 -9.76 -19.94
N CYS A 38 1.29 -9.97 -19.53
CA CYS A 38 0.10 -9.58 -20.29
C CYS A 38 0.03 -8.07 -20.53
N VAL A 39 0.30 -7.25 -19.51
CA VAL A 39 0.33 -5.78 -19.63
C VAL A 39 1.44 -5.33 -20.58
N ARG A 40 2.65 -5.88 -20.47
CA ARG A 40 3.76 -5.57 -21.41
C ARG A 40 3.44 -6.01 -22.83
N SER A 41 2.83 -7.18 -23.02
CA SER A 41 2.39 -7.64 -24.35
C SER A 41 1.20 -6.84 -24.90
N PHE A 42 0.40 -6.18 -24.05
CA PHE A 42 -0.65 -5.27 -24.47
C PHE A 42 -0.09 -3.87 -24.82
N GLU A 43 0.88 -3.37 -24.05
CA GLU A 43 1.60 -2.13 -24.35
C GLU A 43 2.41 -2.24 -25.66
N GLU A 44 3.04 -3.39 -25.92
CA GLU A 44 3.75 -3.66 -27.19
C GLU A 44 2.79 -3.73 -28.39
N LYS A 45 1.54 -4.14 -28.18
CA LYS A 45 0.47 -4.08 -29.21
C LYS A 45 -0.11 -2.68 -29.38
N SER A 46 -0.19 -1.87 -28.33
CA SER A 46 -0.66 -0.48 -28.40
C SER A 46 0.42 0.50 -28.88
N LYS A 47 1.72 0.17 -28.79
CA LYS A 47 2.81 0.99 -29.38
C LYS A 47 3.03 0.79 -30.88
N LYS A 48 2.29 -0.12 -31.53
CA LYS A 48 2.37 -0.30 -32.98
C LYS A 48 1.44 0.62 -33.78
N ASP A 49 0.66 1.46 -33.08
CA ASP A 49 -0.21 2.45 -33.71
C ASP A 49 0.00 3.82 -33.07
N GLU A 50 1.23 4.34 -33.13
CA GLU A 50 1.43 5.80 -33.11
C GLU A 50 2.75 6.16 -33.81
N PRO A 51 2.71 6.86 -34.95
CA PRO A 51 3.92 7.43 -35.54
C PRO A 51 4.36 8.60 -34.64
N ALA A 52 5.64 8.61 -34.29
CA ALA A 52 6.24 9.75 -33.61
C ALA A 52 6.05 11.04 -34.42
N PRO A 53 5.79 12.16 -33.72
CA PRO A 53 6.46 13.39 -34.08
C PRO A 53 7.15 14.00 -32.86
N GLU A 54 8.43 14.32 -33.10
CA GLU A 54 9.23 15.44 -32.62
C GLU A 54 8.71 16.27 -31.43
N ALA A 55 9.59 16.40 -30.44
CA ALA A 55 9.54 17.45 -29.44
C ALA A 55 9.49 18.85 -30.08
N PRO A 56 8.71 19.76 -29.48
CA PRO A 56 9.24 21.08 -29.19
C PRO A 56 9.02 21.47 -27.72
N GLU A 57 10.13 21.90 -27.13
CA GLU A 57 10.26 22.71 -25.93
C GLU A 57 9.22 23.86 -25.91
N THR A 58 8.34 23.94 -24.89
CA THR A 58 7.61 25.18 -24.55
C THR A 58 7.11 25.17 -23.10
N ALA A 59 7.70 26.08 -22.33
CA ALA A 59 7.16 26.87 -21.22
C ALA A 59 6.30 26.20 -20.13
N ALA A 60 6.85 26.19 -18.91
CA ALA A 60 6.14 25.96 -17.66
C ALA A 60 4.95 26.92 -17.46
N PRO A 61 3.78 26.42 -17.00
CA PRO A 61 2.78 27.25 -16.35
C PRO A 61 3.08 27.39 -14.84
N PRO A 62 3.01 28.60 -14.24
CA PRO A 62 3.14 28.77 -12.80
C PRO A 62 1.77 28.53 -12.16
N VAL A 63 1.65 27.50 -11.33
CA VAL A 63 0.42 27.28 -10.54
C VAL A 63 0.75 26.74 -9.16
N VAL A 64 0.56 27.65 -8.19
CA VAL A 64 0.15 27.44 -6.78
C VAL A 64 1.13 26.65 -5.91
N PRO A 65 1.59 27.21 -4.76
CA PRO A 65 2.13 26.40 -3.69
C PRO A 65 1.00 25.52 -3.17
N GLU A 66 0.87 24.32 -3.74
CA GLU A 66 0.28 23.19 -3.05
C GLU A 66 1.02 23.14 -1.72
N ALA A 67 0.31 23.43 -0.62
CA ALA A 67 0.86 23.21 0.69
C ALA A 67 1.16 21.72 0.74
N GLU A 68 2.45 21.39 0.58
CA GLU A 68 3.01 20.06 0.66
C GLU A 68 2.49 19.46 1.97
N ALA A 69 1.41 18.69 1.89
CA ALA A 69 1.04 17.82 2.98
C ALA A 69 2.23 16.89 3.11
N PRO A 70 3.04 16.98 4.18
CA PRO A 70 4.17 16.08 4.31
C PRO A 70 3.57 14.69 4.28
N ALA A 71 3.90 13.91 3.25
CA ALA A 71 3.27 12.61 2.99
C ALA A 71 3.40 11.68 4.21
N ASP A 72 4.44 11.90 5.03
CA ASP A 72 4.70 11.23 6.30
C ASP A 72 3.64 11.50 7.39
N ASP A 73 2.91 12.62 7.34
CA ASP A 73 1.91 12.96 8.36
C ASP A 73 0.49 12.51 7.97
N LEU A 74 0.25 11.94 6.78
CA LEU A 74 -1.10 11.50 6.39
C LEU A 74 -1.65 10.41 7.32
N GLU A 75 -0.80 9.46 7.73
CA GLU A 75 -1.15 8.44 8.71
C GLU A 75 -1.43 9.07 10.08
N LEU A 76 -0.62 10.05 10.47
CA LEU A 76 -0.78 10.76 11.74
C LEU A 76 -2.07 11.58 11.77
N VAL A 77 -2.41 12.25 10.66
CA VAL A 77 -3.68 12.95 10.46
C VAL A 77 -4.86 11.97 10.52
N ALA A 78 -4.78 10.81 9.87
CA ALA A 78 -5.82 9.79 9.90
C ALA A 78 -6.11 9.27 11.32
N VAL A 79 -5.07 8.96 12.10
CA VAL A 79 -5.24 8.49 13.49
C VAL A 79 -5.80 9.59 14.38
N ILE A 80 -5.32 10.83 14.25
CA ILE A 80 -5.82 11.97 15.03
C ILE A 80 -7.28 12.27 14.68
N THR A 81 -7.62 12.34 13.39
CA THR A 81 -8.99 12.60 12.93
C THR A 81 -9.94 11.49 13.38
N ALA A 82 -9.54 10.22 13.27
CA ALA A 82 -10.34 9.10 13.76
C ALA A 82 -10.54 9.15 15.29
N ALA A 83 -9.50 9.49 16.05
CA ALA A 83 -9.60 9.63 17.51
C ALA A 83 -10.56 10.76 17.92
N VAL A 84 -10.50 11.90 17.23
CA VAL A 84 -11.42 13.02 17.46
C VAL A 84 -12.85 12.65 17.06
N ALA A 85 -13.03 12.01 15.90
CA ALA A 85 -14.34 11.53 15.45
C ALA A 85 -14.99 10.60 16.49
N ALA A 86 -14.22 9.63 16.99
CA ALA A 86 -14.65 8.70 18.03
C ALA A 86 -14.97 9.43 19.35
N ALA A 87 -14.15 10.40 19.78
CA ALA A 87 -14.39 11.17 21.00
C ALA A 87 -15.65 12.05 20.92
N MET A 88 -15.97 12.57 19.72
CA MET A 88 -17.18 13.35 19.46
C MET A 88 -18.40 12.47 19.13
N GLY A 89 -18.24 11.15 19.05
CA GLY A 89 -19.32 10.22 18.70
C GLY A 89 -19.83 10.37 17.26
N THR A 90 -19.03 10.98 16.37
CA THR A 90 -19.38 11.19 14.96
C THR A 90 -18.58 10.24 14.07
N THR A 91 -19.22 9.73 13.02
CA THR A 91 -18.54 8.93 11.98
C THR A 91 -18.03 9.80 10.83
N SER A 92 -18.33 11.09 10.85
CA SER A 92 -17.99 12.04 9.78
C SER A 92 -16.75 12.85 10.17
N THR A 93 -15.77 12.90 9.25
CA THR A 93 -14.50 13.64 9.40
C THR A 93 -14.59 15.09 8.94
N ASP A 94 -15.72 15.52 8.39
CA ASP A 94 -15.91 16.83 7.76
C ASP A 94 -16.05 17.99 8.78
N GLY A 95 -16.25 17.67 10.06
CA GLY A 95 -16.37 18.67 11.12
C GLY A 95 -15.04 19.25 11.62
N PHE A 96 -13.89 18.71 11.18
CA PHE A 96 -12.57 19.10 11.70
C PHE A 96 -11.45 18.80 10.69
N VAL A 97 -10.50 19.73 10.56
CA VAL A 97 -9.35 19.61 9.65
C VAL A 97 -8.04 19.89 10.40
N VAL A 98 -7.05 19.02 10.22
CA VAL A 98 -5.72 19.17 10.82
C VAL A 98 -4.87 20.09 9.94
N ARG A 99 -4.59 21.32 10.41
CA ARG A 99 -3.79 22.30 9.67
C ARG A 99 -2.29 22.27 9.97
N SER A 100 -1.90 21.79 11.15
CA SER A 100 -0.48 21.71 11.54
C SER A 100 -0.28 20.74 12.69
N ILE A 101 0.83 20.01 12.68
CA ILE A 101 1.21 19.08 13.75
C ILE A 101 2.53 19.55 14.36
N LYS A 102 2.56 19.75 15.68
CA LYS A 102 3.77 20.11 16.43
C LYS A 102 3.90 19.25 17.67
N ARG A 103 5.09 18.70 17.88
CA ARG A 103 5.40 17.92 19.08
C ARG A 103 5.54 18.87 20.28
N ALA A 104 4.82 18.59 21.36
CA ALA A 104 4.97 19.33 22.61
C ALA A 104 6.40 19.15 23.18
N LYS A 105 7.06 20.25 23.51
CA LYS A 105 8.45 20.27 24.00
C LYS A 105 8.58 19.75 25.43
N ASN A 106 7.53 19.89 26.25
CA ASN A 106 7.48 19.36 27.61
C ASN A 106 6.39 18.28 27.71
N ARG A 107 6.82 17.03 27.90
CA ARG A 107 5.94 15.92 28.30
C ARG A 107 6.06 15.74 29.81
N LYS A 108 5.28 16.48 30.59
CA LYS A 108 4.99 16.12 31.98
C LYS A 108 3.67 15.37 31.95
N TRP A 109 3.77 14.06 32.10
CA TRP A 109 2.68 13.11 32.26
C TRP A 109 2.82 12.52 33.66
#